data_AF-A0A7H0HMW4-F1
#
_entry.id   AF-A0A7H0HMW4-F1
#
_cell.length_a   1.000
_cell.length_b   1.000
_cell.length_c   1.000
_cell.angle_alpha   90.00
_cell.angle_beta   90.00
_cell.angle_gamma   90.00
#
_symmetry.space_group_name_H-M   'P 1'
#
loop_
_entity.id
_entity.type
_entity.pdbx_description
1 polymer ?
#
loop_
_entity_poly.entity_id
_entity_poly.type
_entity_poly.pdbx_seq_one_letter_code
_entity_poly.pdbx_strand_id
1 'polypeptide(L)'
;MTEAAATGAPARATPEVLRAVMDRHRLVNLTGPLGSGKSWLVSRLGPSRVVDLSRDGSPDAVRAALAEPTTRPLVLDSADGPDALAVLDGVRLPHETPAAPLLVVSRRSLLAQPGWTLSGAAVLETAPWSDQRIARLAADAQLPAAAARELVVRMAGGNPLVAGAACRALHAGASPDAPGAVADQAVQEITARLSRERPGPGWESALDRLATVWGGDRELLDESRELFESLGRLSLIGRTELGLAVLEPFRSVLRLAHRWRQPAAHHGVLSRAVTRRRRQLAAEPDVAHRGRLAEGTMALLDHPVVRETLFPASAADGSIETAAPDDADDIGGLMHQWARQGGMDTRRTERMVDRWLRDDPTGFRLARDRDGRAVGVMGLVHAADRTVGSMEPLLQQHTDRLMGGQPTRSLVLGAAYCPDRGLHARLLRDLLHHVMANSVLLTVSTPSPHYQQLLTSLHFHEHGTTADDVYRCGRKPEIYSQDFGHDAITAWVERLPFGLRTAGPSATGRDVGEALAHLSDPAWLAHSPLLRSPGTPTAEDLRKALRDGVCALADSDTREDAEAGQILLHYYLGRRQTHQQLARRLHLSRATYFRRLRHGLDLLGQRLDAD
;
A
#
# COMPACT_ATOMS: atom_id res chain seq x y z
N MET A 1 -26.14 -21.53 -34.29
CA MET A 1 -26.54 -20.97 -32.98
C MET A 1 -25.33 -20.95 -32.06
N THR A 2 -24.35 -20.19 -32.51
CA THR A 2 -23.00 -20.01 -31.98
C THR A 2 -22.98 -18.74 -31.11
N GLU A 3 -21.94 -18.62 -30.27
CA GLU A 3 -21.57 -17.44 -29.46
C GLU A 3 -22.30 -17.22 -28.12
N ALA A 4 -21.81 -17.95 -27.11
CA ALA A 4 -21.69 -17.44 -25.75
C ALA A 4 -20.35 -17.92 -25.17
N ALA A 5 -19.25 -17.40 -25.72
CA ALA A 5 -17.91 -17.66 -25.19
C ALA A 5 -17.65 -16.75 -23.97
N ALA A 6 -17.59 -17.39 -22.81
CA ALA A 6 -16.65 -17.10 -21.71
C ALA A 6 -16.34 -15.63 -21.38
N THR A 7 -17.26 -14.97 -20.65
CA THR A 7 -16.98 -13.74 -19.87
C THR A 7 -17.44 -13.85 -18.42
N GLY A 8 -17.52 -15.07 -17.88
CA GLY A 8 -17.73 -15.26 -16.44
C GLY A 8 -16.47 -14.90 -15.68
N ALA A 9 -16.52 -13.84 -14.86
CA ALA A 9 -15.46 -13.54 -13.91
C ALA A 9 -15.08 -14.80 -13.10
N PRO A 10 -13.80 -15.02 -12.80
CA PRO A 10 -13.36 -16.24 -12.11
C PRO A 10 -13.99 -16.30 -10.71
N ALA A 11 -14.88 -17.27 -10.50
CA ALA A 11 -15.58 -17.46 -9.24
C ALA A 11 -14.58 -17.66 -8.07
N ARG A 12 -14.87 -17.06 -6.92
CA ARG A 12 -14.03 -17.19 -5.72
C ARG A 12 -13.89 -18.65 -5.31
N ALA A 13 -12.65 -19.13 -5.18
CA ALA A 13 -12.38 -20.49 -4.72
C ALA A 13 -12.86 -20.70 -3.26
N THR A 14 -14.05 -21.25 -3.11
CA THR A 14 -14.61 -21.75 -1.84
C THR A 14 -14.72 -23.27 -1.93
N PRO A 15 -14.80 -24.00 -0.80
CA PRO A 15 -15.04 -25.44 -0.84
C PRO A 15 -16.29 -25.81 -1.65
N GLU A 16 -17.36 -25.02 -1.56
CA GLU A 16 -18.62 -25.21 -2.27
C GLU A 16 -18.46 -25.00 -3.78
N VAL A 17 -17.81 -23.90 -4.19
CA VAL A 17 -17.54 -23.62 -5.60
C VAL A 17 -16.60 -24.67 -6.18
N LEU A 18 -15.57 -25.08 -5.46
CA LEU A 18 -14.63 -26.10 -5.95
C LEU A 18 -15.34 -27.44 -6.19
N ARG A 19 -16.22 -27.88 -5.28
CA ARG A 19 -17.06 -29.08 -5.50
C ARG A 19 -17.93 -28.92 -6.73
N ALA A 20 -18.68 -27.81 -6.83
CA ALA A 20 -19.58 -27.57 -7.95
C ALA A 20 -18.86 -27.51 -9.32
N VAL A 21 -17.63 -26.98 -9.35
CA VAL A 21 -16.80 -26.95 -10.57
C VAL A 21 -16.30 -28.36 -10.90
N MET A 22 -15.87 -29.14 -9.90
CA MET A 22 -15.42 -30.53 -10.10
C MET A 22 -16.55 -31.46 -10.56
N ASP A 23 -17.80 -31.17 -10.19
CA ASP A 23 -18.97 -31.92 -10.68
C ASP A 23 -19.27 -31.63 -12.16
N ARG A 24 -18.89 -30.44 -12.65
CA ARG A 24 -19.15 -29.99 -14.02
C ARG A 24 -17.99 -30.21 -14.98
N HIS A 25 -16.77 -30.25 -14.44
CA HIS A 25 -15.54 -30.30 -15.21
C HIS A 25 -14.67 -31.47 -14.77
N ARG A 26 -14.27 -32.29 -15.75
CA ARG A 26 -13.36 -33.41 -15.52
C ARG A 26 -11.99 -32.95 -15.01
N LEU A 27 -11.50 -31.83 -15.52
CA LEU A 27 -10.18 -31.30 -15.24
C LEU A 27 -10.32 -29.89 -14.66
N VAL A 28 -9.91 -29.75 -13.40
CA VAL A 28 -9.95 -28.49 -12.67
C VAL A 28 -8.53 -28.12 -12.26
N ASN A 29 -8.13 -26.89 -12.51
CA ASN A 29 -6.88 -26.32 -12.03
C ASN A 29 -7.16 -25.34 -10.89
N LEU A 30 -6.86 -25.71 -9.65
CA LEU A 30 -6.88 -24.80 -8.51
C LEU A 30 -5.53 -24.08 -8.42
N THR A 31 -5.53 -22.79 -8.76
CA THR A 31 -4.31 -22.00 -8.87
C THR A 31 -4.30 -20.78 -7.96
N GLY A 32 -3.11 -20.22 -7.75
CA GLY A 32 -2.92 -18.98 -7.01
C GLY A 32 -1.59 -18.93 -6.25
N PRO A 33 -1.26 -17.80 -5.61
CA PRO A 33 0.09 -17.56 -5.12
C PRO A 33 0.54 -18.55 -4.04
N LEU A 34 1.85 -18.57 -3.78
CA LEU A 34 2.45 -19.39 -2.72
C LEU A 34 1.68 -19.18 -1.41
N GLY A 35 1.29 -20.27 -0.75
CA GLY A 35 0.65 -20.17 0.56
C GLY A 35 -0.73 -19.52 0.58
N SER A 36 -1.44 -19.41 -0.55
CA SER A 36 -2.80 -18.84 -0.64
C SER A 36 -3.92 -19.68 0.02
N GLY A 37 -3.59 -20.82 0.62
CA GLY A 37 -4.57 -21.71 1.26
C GLY A 37 -5.17 -22.78 0.34
N LYS A 38 -4.54 -23.07 -0.82
CA LYS A 38 -4.98 -24.15 -1.73
C LYS A 38 -5.11 -25.51 -1.03
N SER A 39 -4.09 -25.94 -0.28
CA SER A 39 -4.14 -27.21 0.46
C SER A 39 -5.25 -27.25 1.51
N TRP A 40 -5.62 -26.10 2.10
CA TRP A 40 -6.77 -26.01 2.99
C TRP A 40 -8.09 -26.22 2.23
N LEU A 41 -8.27 -25.65 1.04
CA LEU A 41 -9.44 -25.89 0.19
C LEU A 41 -9.55 -27.37 -0.20
N VAL A 42 -8.44 -27.98 -0.61
CA VAL A 42 -8.37 -29.41 -0.97
C VAL A 42 -8.79 -30.29 0.21
N SER A 43 -8.33 -29.98 1.43
CA SER A 43 -8.70 -30.76 2.63
C SER A 43 -10.21 -30.74 2.96
N ARG A 44 -10.97 -29.81 2.36
CA ARG A 44 -12.43 -29.65 2.56
C ARG A 44 -13.29 -30.30 1.47
N LEU A 45 -12.67 -31.00 0.52
CA LEU A 45 -13.37 -31.77 -0.51
C LEU A 45 -13.88 -33.13 -0.01
N GLY A 46 -13.42 -33.60 1.15
CA GLY A 46 -13.72 -34.93 1.66
C GLY A 46 -12.65 -35.95 1.27
N PRO A 47 -12.97 -37.26 1.21
CA PRO A 47 -12.00 -38.31 0.90
C PRO A 47 -11.52 -38.22 -0.56
N SER A 48 -10.32 -37.70 -0.75
CA SER A 48 -9.62 -37.62 -2.05
C SER A 48 -8.29 -38.36 -1.99
N ARG A 49 -7.82 -38.84 -3.15
CA ARG A 49 -6.47 -39.39 -3.29
C ARG A 49 -5.55 -38.24 -3.69
N VAL A 50 -4.54 -37.94 -2.87
CA VAL A 50 -3.59 -36.85 -3.14
C VAL A 50 -2.25 -37.44 -3.56
N VAL A 51 -1.73 -37.00 -4.70
CA VAL A 51 -0.39 -37.31 -5.20
C VAL A 51 0.41 -36.00 -5.26
N ASP A 52 1.51 -35.94 -4.52
CA ASP A 52 2.43 -34.81 -4.53
C ASP A 52 3.43 -34.98 -5.67
N LEU A 53 3.32 -34.16 -6.72
CA LEU A 53 4.15 -34.25 -7.91
C LEU A 53 5.61 -33.84 -7.67
N SER A 54 5.90 -33.22 -6.53
CA SER A 54 7.28 -32.84 -6.15
C SER A 54 8.11 -34.01 -5.60
N ARG A 55 7.52 -35.18 -5.41
CA ARG A 55 8.20 -36.37 -4.88
C ARG A 55 8.72 -37.27 -6.00
N ASP A 56 9.83 -37.94 -5.72
CA ASP A 56 10.36 -39.00 -6.56
C ASP A 56 9.34 -40.14 -6.73
N GLY A 57 9.24 -40.69 -7.94
CA GLY A 57 8.25 -41.73 -8.27
C GLY A 57 6.83 -41.22 -8.51
N SER A 58 6.62 -39.90 -8.54
CA SER A 58 5.32 -39.31 -8.89
C SER A 58 4.72 -39.80 -10.22
N PRO A 59 5.48 -40.08 -11.31
CA PRO A 59 4.89 -40.59 -12.55
C PRO A 59 4.17 -41.94 -12.35
N ASP A 60 4.76 -42.83 -11.56
CA ASP A 60 4.21 -44.16 -11.27
C ASP A 60 2.99 -44.07 -10.36
N ALA A 61 3.06 -43.19 -9.35
CA ALA A 61 1.96 -42.93 -8.44
C ALA A 61 0.73 -42.36 -9.17
N VAL A 62 0.93 -41.45 -10.14
CA VAL A 62 -0.14 -40.91 -10.98
C VAL A 62 -0.75 -42.00 -11.86
N ARG A 63 0.08 -42.79 -12.55
CA ARG A 63 -0.41 -43.92 -13.37
C ARG A 63 -1.22 -44.92 -12.55
N ALA A 64 -0.73 -45.29 -11.37
CA ALA A 64 -1.44 -46.19 -10.47
C ALA A 64 -2.76 -45.60 -9.95
N ALA A 65 -2.81 -44.28 -9.70
CA ALA A 65 -4.02 -43.60 -9.27
C ALA A 65 -5.08 -43.50 -10.38
N LEU A 66 -4.65 -43.27 -11.63
CA LEU A 66 -5.54 -43.22 -12.80
C LEU A 66 -6.10 -44.60 -13.18
N ALA A 67 -5.36 -45.67 -12.91
CA ALA A 67 -5.80 -47.04 -13.17
C ALA A 67 -6.79 -47.57 -12.12
N GLU A 68 -6.93 -46.91 -10.96
CA GLU A 68 -7.83 -47.34 -9.90
C GLU A 68 -9.30 -46.99 -10.27
N PRO A 69 -10.22 -47.96 -10.30
CA PRO A 69 -11.63 -47.71 -10.58
C PRO A 69 -12.29 -47.05 -9.36
N THR A 70 -12.24 -45.72 -9.30
CA THR A 70 -12.81 -44.93 -8.21
C THR A 70 -13.57 -43.72 -8.74
N THR A 71 -14.58 -43.29 -7.99
CA THR A 71 -15.29 -42.01 -8.21
C THR A 71 -14.71 -40.89 -7.35
N ARG A 72 -13.76 -41.19 -6.46
CA ARG A 72 -13.13 -40.20 -5.58
C ARG A 72 -12.22 -39.29 -6.39
N PRO A 73 -12.23 -37.97 -6.16
CA PRO A 73 -11.35 -37.08 -6.87
C PRO A 73 -9.87 -37.41 -6.67
N LEU A 74 -9.12 -37.35 -7.76
CA LEU A 74 -7.66 -37.42 -7.75
C LEU A 74 -7.11 -36.00 -7.70
N VAL A 75 -6.31 -35.70 -6.68
CA VAL A 75 -5.65 -34.42 -6.50
C VAL A 75 -4.18 -34.56 -6.81
N LEU A 76 -3.69 -33.78 -7.78
CA LEU A 76 -2.28 -33.68 -8.14
C LEU A 76 -1.74 -32.36 -7.59
N ASP A 77 -0.99 -32.42 -6.49
CA ASP A 77 -0.41 -31.24 -5.82
C ASP A 77 1.00 -30.92 -6.32
N SER A 78 1.45 -29.69 -6.11
CA SER A 78 2.79 -29.21 -6.51
C SER A 78 3.07 -29.22 -8.02
N ALA A 79 2.06 -28.92 -8.85
CA ALA A 79 2.14 -28.90 -10.32
C ALA A 79 2.87 -27.67 -10.90
N ASP A 80 4.08 -27.37 -10.44
CA ASP A 80 4.81 -26.14 -10.77
C ASP A 80 6.13 -26.35 -11.51
N GLY A 81 6.83 -27.46 -11.22
CA GLY A 81 8.14 -27.77 -11.78
C GLY A 81 8.07 -28.40 -13.17
N PRO A 82 9.17 -28.37 -13.95
CA PRO A 82 9.23 -29.00 -15.28
C PRO A 82 8.91 -30.50 -15.22
N ASP A 83 9.43 -31.21 -14.21
CA ASP A 83 9.17 -32.64 -14.03
C ASP A 83 7.69 -32.91 -13.72
N ALA A 84 7.08 -32.08 -12.87
CA ALA A 84 5.66 -32.18 -12.54
C ALA A 84 4.78 -31.91 -13.78
N LEU A 85 5.14 -30.92 -14.61
CA LEU A 85 4.43 -30.63 -15.86
C LEU A 85 4.55 -31.77 -16.87
N ALA A 86 5.72 -32.41 -16.98
CA ALA A 86 5.91 -33.58 -17.83
C ALA A 86 5.03 -34.77 -17.40
N VAL A 87 4.83 -34.97 -16.09
CA VAL A 87 3.88 -35.97 -15.58
C VAL A 87 2.45 -35.64 -15.98
N LEU A 88 2.07 -34.36 -15.96
CA LEU A 88 0.72 -33.92 -16.30
C LEU A 88 0.38 -34.05 -17.78
N ASP A 89 1.36 -34.04 -18.69
CA ASP A 89 1.11 -34.23 -20.12
C ASP A 89 0.44 -35.59 -20.43
N GLY A 90 0.76 -36.63 -19.66
CA GLY A 90 0.11 -37.94 -19.76
C GLY A 90 -1.36 -37.95 -19.32
N VAL A 91 -1.77 -36.96 -18.53
CA VAL A 91 -3.15 -36.83 -17.99
C VAL A 91 -4.01 -35.86 -18.81
N ARG A 92 -3.39 -35.11 -19.72
CA ARG A 92 -4.04 -34.09 -20.56
C ARG A 92 -4.96 -34.67 -21.63
N LEU A 93 -4.75 -35.93 -22.04
CA LEU A 93 -5.51 -36.57 -23.11
C LEU A 93 -6.86 -37.15 -22.60
N PRO A 94 -7.96 -36.95 -23.34
CA PRO A 94 -9.26 -37.50 -22.96
C PRO A 94 -9.18 -39.04 -22.92
N HIS A 95 -9.29 -39.62 -21.73
CA HIS A 95 -9.54 -41.06 -21.60
C HIS A 95 -11.02 -41.35 -21.90
N GLU A 96 -11.29 -42.44 -22.61
CA GLU A 96 -12.62 -42.88 -23.07
C GLU A 96 -13.56 -43.36 -21.95
N THR A 97 -13.05 -43.58 -20.74
CA THR A 97 -13.81 -44.02 -19.57
C THR A 97 -14.15 -42.86 -18.62
N PRO A 98 -15.25 -42.94 -17.84
CA PRO A 98 -15.58 -41.93 -16.84
C PRO A 98 -14.60 -42.04 -15.67
N ALA A 99 -13.42 -41.43 -15.82
CA ALA A 99 -12.43 -41.29 -14.78
C ALA A 99 -12.91 -40.27 -13.73
N ALA A 100 -12.54 -40.49 -12.47
CA ALA A 100 -12.77 -39.53 -11.40
C ALA A 100 -12.35 -38.09 -11.79
N PRO A 101 -13.02 -37.06 -11.25
CA PRO A 101 -12.62 -35.68 -11.48
C PRO A 101 -11.18 -35.46 -11.02
N LEU A 102 -10.38 -34.83 -11.88
CA LEU A 102 -8.98 -34.50 -11.64
C LEU A 102 -8.87 -33.06 -11.17
N LEU A 103 -8.26 -32.87 -10.01
CA LEU A 103 -7.90 -31.56 -9.48
C LEU A 103 -6.39 -31.39 -9.52
N VAL A 104 -5.89 -30.45 -10.32
CA VAL A 104 -4.49 -30.06 -10.34
C VAL A 104 -4.29 -28.81 -9.51
N VAL A 105 -3.39 -28.85 -8.53
CA VAL A 105 -3.07 -27.72 -7.66
C VAL A 105 -1.72 -27.15 -8.08
N SER A 106 -1.73 -25.90 -8.50
CA SER A 106 -0.54 -25.20 -8.97
C SER A 106 -0.46 -23.77 -8.40
N ARG A 107 0.69 -23.14 -8.53
CA ARG A 107 0.92 -21.74 -8.15
C ARG A 107 0.62 -20.78 -9.30
N ARG A 108 0.74 -21.26 -10.53
CA ARG A 108 0.43 -20.53 -11.77
C ARG A 108 -0.63 -21.28 -12.56
N SER A 109 -1.48 -20.55 -13.29
CA SER A 109 -2.50 -21.15 -14.12
C SER A 109 -1.86 -22.11 -15.12
N LEU A 110 -2.39 -23.34 -15.20
CA LEU A 110 -1.92 -24.29 -16.22
C LEU A 110 -2.17 -23.75 -17.62
N LEU A 111 -3.21 -22.94 -17.85
CA LEU A 111 -3.48 -22.39 -19.19
C LEU A 111 -2.36 -21.49 -19.71
N ALA A 112 -1.49 -20.99 -18.83
CA ALA A 112 -0.29 -20.24 -19.20
C ALA A 112 0.89 -21.13 -19.65
N GLN A 113 0.78 -22.45 -19.49
CA GLN A 113 1.79 -23.42 -19.90
C GLN A 113 1.58 -23.83 -21.37
N PRO A 114 2.68 -24.03 -22.13
CA PRO A 114 2.60 -24.54 -23.49
C PRO A 114 1.73 -25.79 -23.59
N GLY A 115 0.78 -25.78 -24.53
CA GLY A 115 -0.16 -26.88 -24.77
C GLY A 115 -1.42 -26.85 -23.91
N TRP A 116 -1.41 -26.27 -22.71
CA TRP A 116 -2.56 -26.36 -21.81
C TRP A 116 -3.70 -25.40 -22.12
N THR A 117 -3.48 -24.37 -22.95
CA THR A 117 -4.45 -23.33 -23.31
C THR A 117 -5.79 -23.89 -23.82
N LEU A 118 -5.78 -25.01 -24.55
CA LEU A 118 -6.98 -25.65 -25.10
C LEU A 118 -7.27 -27.01 -24.46
N SER A 119 -6.76 -27.26 -23.25
CA SER A 119 -6.98 -28.52 -22.51
C SER A 119 -8.41 -28.72 -22.02
N GLY A 120 -9.26 -27.68 -22.06
CA GLY A 120 -10.58 -27.69 -21.45
C GLY A 120 -10.54 -27.64 -19.91
N ALA A 121 -9.36 -27.40 -19.30
CA ALA A 121 -9.22 -27.25 -17.86
C ALA A 121 -10.00 -26.02 -17.37
N ALA A 122 -10.89 -26.25 -16.40
CA ALA A 122 -11.52 -25.15 -15.67
C ALA A 122 -10.53 -24.60 -14.65
N VAL A 123 -10.19 -23.31 -14.73
CA VAL A 123 -9.27 -22.67 -13.79
C VAL A 123 -10.06 -22.00 -12.68
N LEU A 124 -9.69 -22.33 -11.45
CA LEU A 124 -10.23 -21.70 -10.24
C LEU A 124 -9.09 -21.04 -9.48
N GLU A 125 -9.15 -19.72 -9.33
CA GLU A 125 -8.10 -18.96 -8.65
C GLU A 125 -8.43 -18.72 -7.17
N THR A 126 -7.45 -18.93 -6.29
CA THR A 126 -7.58 -18.56 -4.89
C THR A 126 -7.50 -17.04 -4.73
N ALA A 127 -8.49 -16.46 -4.06
CA ALA A 127 -8.46 -15.06 -3.66
C ALA A 127 -7.69 -14.88 -2.33
N PRO A 128 -7.13 -13.69 -2.08
CA PRO A 128 -6.68 -13.31 -0.75
C PRO A 128 -7.79 -13.48 0.30
N TRP A 129 -7.39 -13.81 1.53
CA TRP A 129 -8.29 -13.79 2.67
C TRP A 129 -8.61 -12.36 3.08
N SER A 130 -9.81 -12.12 3.59
CA SER A 130 -10.14 -10.82 4.16
C SER A 130 -9.30 -10.55 5.41
N ASP A 131 -9.05 -9.27 5.68
CA ASP A 131 -8.36 -8.81 6.91
C ASP A 131 -9.02 -9.38 8.17
N GLN A 132 -10.35 -9.45 8.20
CA GLN A 132 -11.09 -10.05 9.32
C GLN A 132 -10.75 -11.54 9.50
N ARG A 133 -10.57 -12.29 8.41
CA ARG A 133 -10.22 -13.71 8.48
C ARG A 133 -8.76 -13.90 8.93
N ILE A 134 -7.84 -13.04 8.49
CA ILE A 134 -6.46 -13.03 8.98
C ILE A 134 -6.40 -12.65 10.46
N ALA A 135 -7.18 -11.66 10.89
CA ALA A 135 -7.29 -11.25 12.28
C ALA A 135 -7.81 -12.39 13.18
N ARG A 136 -8.80 -13.16 12.70
CA ARG A 136 -9.26 -14.38 13.38
C ARG A 136 -8.16 -15.43 13.48
N LEU A 137 -7.40 -15.68 12.40
CA LEU A 137 -6.25 -16.58 12.46
C LEU A 137 -5.20 -16.13 13.49
N ALA A 138 -4.92 -14.83 13.57
CA ALA A 138 -4.01 -14.27 14.57
C ALA A 138 -4.54 -14.41 16.00
N ALA A 139 -5.85 -14.30 16.20
CA ALA A 139 -6.52 -14.53 17.48
C ALA A 139 -6.51 -16.02 17.87
N ASP A 140 -6.80 -16.92 16.93
CA ASP A 140 -6.76 -18.37 17.12
C ASP A 140 -5.33 -18.86 17.42
N ALA A 141 -4.33 -18.17 16.88
CA ALA A 141 -2.91 -18.36 17.21
C ALA A 141 -2.53 -17.80 18.59
N GLN A 142 -3.48 -17.30 19.39
CA GLN A 142 -3.28 -16.83 20.76
C GLN A 142 -2.29 -15.66 20.91
N LEU A 143 -2.20 -14.77 19.92
CA LEU A 143 -1.42 -13.54 20.08
C LEU A 143 -2.13 -12.58 21.05
N PRO A 144 -1.53 -12.18 22.19
CA PRO A 144 -2.23 -11.42 23.23
C PRO A 144 -2.37 -9.93 22.90
N ALA A 145 -1.36 -9.32 22.27
CA ALA A 145 -1.31 -7.88 22.02
C ALA A 145 -2.08 -7.47 20.75
N ALA A 146 -2.87 -6.39 20.84
CA ALA A 146 -3.61 -5.84 19.70
C ALA A 146 -2.66 -5.39 18.57
N ALA A 147 -1.58 -4.68 18.93
CA ALA A 147 -0.55 -4.23 17.98
C ALA A 147 0.08 -5.40 17.19
N ALA A 148 0.29 -6.54 17.85
CA ALA A 148 0.82 -7.74 17.21
C ALA A 148 -0.17 -8.34 16.19
N ARG A 149 -1.47 -8.39 16.52
CA ARG A 149 -2.51 -8.85 15.60
C ARG A 149 -2.65 -7.92 14.39
N GLU A 150 -2.60 -6.61 14.61
CA GLU A 150 -2.63 -5.63 13.53
C GLU A 150 -1.40 -5.76 12.62
N LEU A 151 -0.20 -5.96 13.18
CA LEU A 151 1.00 -6.20 12.40
C LEU A 151 0.84 -7.43 11.50
N VAL A 152 0.31 -8.54 12.03
CA VAL A 152 0.05 -9.76 11.24
C VAL A 152 -0.91 -9.48 10.09
N VAL A 153 -2.02 -8.78 10.34
CA VAL A 153 -2.98 -8.40 9.28
C VAL A 153 -2.30 -7.55 8.21
N ARG A 154 -1.56 -6.51 8.63
CA ARG A 154 -0.85 -5.61 7.70
C ARG A 154 0.20 -6.33 6.87
N MET A 155 1.01 -7.21 7.46
CA MET A 155 2.07 -7.92 6.75
C MET A 155 1.51 -9.02 5.84
N ALA A 156 0.42 -9.67 6.25
CA ALA A 156 -0.10 -10.82 5.54
C ALA A 156 -0.81 -10.46 4.24
N GLY A 157 -1.47 -9.31 4.12
CA GLY A 157 -2.16 -8.94 2.87
C GLY A 157 -3.14 -9.99 2.36
N GLY A 158 -3.82 -10.68 3.27
CA GLY A 158 -4.70 -11.81 2.93
C GLY A 158 -4.00 -13.14 2.63
N ASN A 159 -2.68 -13.24 2.76
CA ASN A 159 -1.93 -14.49 2.56
C ASN A 159 -1.76 -15.27 3.89
N PRO A 160 -2.38 -16.47 4.03
CA PRO A 160 -2.35 -17.21 5.29
C PRO A 160 -0.97 -17.81 5.63
N LEU A 161 -0.10 -18.06 4.64
CA LEU A 161 1.29 -18.46 4.93
C LEU A 161 2.03 -17.35 5.65
N VAL A 162 1.99 -16.13 5.10
CA VAL A 162 2.65 -14.97 5.72
C VAL A 162 2.07 -14.70 7.11
N ALA A 163 0.74 -14.77 7.25
CA ALA A 163 0.09 -14.59 8.55
C ALA A 163 0.57 -15.61 9.59
N GLY A 164 0.59 -16.90 9.23
CA GLY A 164 1.04 -17.97 10.13
C GLY A 164 2.53 -17.84 10.48
N ALA A 165 3.37 -17.45 9.52
CA ALA A 165 4.80 -17.24 9.75
C ALA A 165 5.06 -16.04 10.67
N ALA A 166 4.33 -14.93 10.47
CA ALA A 166 4.39 -13.77 11.36
C ALA A 166 3.92 -14.12 12.79
N CYS A 167 2.85 -14.91 12.93
CA CYS A 167 2.39 -15.39 14.25
C CYS A 167 3.47 -16.23 14.96
N ARG A 168 4.11 -17.17 14.24
CA ARG A 168 5.22 -17.94 14.79
C ARG A 168 6.41 -17.07 15.18
N ALA A 169 6.71 -16.04 14.38
CA ALA A 169 7.82 -15.15 14.67
C ALA A 169 7.61 -14.33 15.95
N LEU A 170 6.39 -13.85 16.15
CA LEU A 170 6.00 -13.17 17.39
C LEU A 170 6.07 -14.10 18.60
N HIS A 171 5.63 -15.36 18.47
CA HIS A 171 5.79 -16.37 19.52
C HIS A 171 7.23 -16.75 19.79
N ALA A 172 8.11 -16.70 18.78
CA ALA A 172 9.54 -16.91 18.93
C ALA A 172 10.27 -15.70 19.57
N GLY A 173 9.54 -14.64 19.94
CA GLY A 173 10.07 -13.49 20.69
C GLY A 173 10.39 -12.25 19.85
N ALA A 174 10.02 -12.21 18.56
CA ALA A 174 10.15 -10.99 17.78
C ALA A 174 9.19 -9.90 18.32
N SER A 175 9.69 -8.67 18.50
CA SER A 175 8.85 -7.56 18.96
C SER A 175 7.88 -7.09 17.86
N PRO A 176 6.60 -6.84 18.17
CA PRO A 176 5.67 -6.21 17.22
C PRO A 176 6.09 -4.79 16.82
N ASP A 177 6.93 -4.13 17.61
CA ASP A 177 7.48 -2.80 17.30
C ASP A 177 8.71 -2.87 16.36
N ALA A 178 9.19 -4.08 16.08
CA ALA A 178 10.24 -4.34 15.10
C ALA A 178 9.72 -5.20 13.91
N PRO A 179 8.87 -4.63 13.01
CA PRO A 179 8.33 -5.36 11.86
C PRO A 179 9.39 -6.05 10.98
N GLY A 180 10.60 -5.48 10.91
CA GLY A 180 11.74 -6.06 10.20
C GLY A 180 12.18 -7.42 10.75
N ALA A 181 12.18 -7.58 12.08
CA ALA A 181 12.55 -8.84 12.74
C ALA A 181 11.47 -9.93 12.53
N VAL A 182 10.19 -9.55 12.58
CA VAL A 182 9.07 -10.46 12.26
C VAL A 182 9.15 -10.89 10.80
N ALA A 183 9.43 -9.94 9.89
CA ALA A 183 9.59 -10.19 8.47
C ALA A 183 10.78 -11.11 8.18
N ASP A 184 11.91 -10.93 8.87
CA ASP A 184 13.11 -11.76 8.74
C ASP A 184 12.80 -13.25 8.89
N GLN A 185 12.11 -13.60 9.97
CA GLN A 185 11.72 -14.98 10.25
C GLN A 185 10.68 -15.49 9.27
N ALA A 186 9.71 -14.66 8.89
CA ALA A 186 8.73 -15.03 7.87
C ALA A 186 9.37 -15.31 6.49
N VAL A 187 10.42 -14.56 6.12
CA VAL A 187 11.18 -14.78 4.89
C VAL A 187 11.87 -16.13 4.88
N GLN A 188 12.35 -16.65 6.01
CA GLN A 188 12.99 -17.97 6.06
C GLN A 188 12.04 -19.07 5.59
N GLU A 189 10.77 -19.01 5.99
CA GLU A 189 9.75 -19.97 5.53
C GLU A 189 9.37 -19.78 4.06
N ILE A 190 9.30 -18.53 3.59
CA ILE A 190 9.04 -18.20 2.18
C ILE A 190 10.16 -18.77 1.31
N THR A 191 11.41 -18.47 1.63
CA THR A 191 12.60 -18.93 0.91
C THR A 191 12.68 -20.45 0.91
N ALA A 192 12.46 -21.12 2.05
CA ALA A 192 12.47 -22.59 2.12
C ALA A 192 11.45 -23.25 1.17
N ARG A 193 10.29 -22.60 0.92
CA ARG A 193 9.28 -23.09 -0.03
C ARG A 193 9.65 -22.79 -1.48
N LEU A 194 10.33 -21.67 -1.73
CA LEU A 194 10.81 -21.29 -3.07
C LEU A 194 12.02 -22.12 -3.51
N SER A 195 12.85 -22.58 -2.57
CA SER A 195 13.94 -23.51 -2.88
C SER A 195 13.46 -24.82 -3.52
N ARG A 196 12.17 -25.16 -3.37
CA ARG A 196 11.54 -26.29 -4.08
C ARG A 196 11.18 -25.97 -5.54
N GLU A 197 10.92 -24.70 -5.86
CA GLU A 197 10.71 -24.26 -7.24
C GLU A 197 12.05 -24.09 -7.96
N ARG A 198 13.06 -23.64 -7.23
CA ARG A 198 14.41 -23.44 -7.73
C ARG A 198 15.44 -23.93 -6.72
N PRO A 199 15.92 -25.17 -6.89
CA PRO A 199 17.06 -25.66 -6.13
C PRO A 199 18.32 -24.87 -6.47
N GLY A 200 19.19 -24.68 -5.47
CA GLY A 200 20.51 -24.08 -5.62
C GLY A 200 20.62 -22.65 -5.08
N PRO A 201 21.85 -22.23 -4.72
CA PRO A 201 22.10 -20.93 -4.10
C PRO A 201 22.14 -19.79 -5.14
N GLY A 202 21.96 -18.56 -4.66
CA GLY A 202 22.39 -17.34 -5.35
C GLY A 202 21.26 -16.49 -5.95
N TRP A 203 20.02 -16.96 -5.90
CA TRP A 203 18.86 -16.17 -6.34
C TRP A 203 18.25 -15.33 -5.22
N GLU A 204 18.54 -15.65 -3.96
CA GLU A 204 17.98 -14.98 -2.77
C GLU A 204 18.40 -13.51 -2.73
N SER A 205 19.68 -13.22 -2.99
CA SER A 205 20.19 -11.84 -3.01
C SER A 205 19.56 -11.01 -4.14
N ALA A 206 19.35 -11.62 -5.30
CA ALA A 206 18.68 -10.96 -6.42
C ALA A 206 17.18 -10.74 -6.14
N LEU A 207 16.54 -11.66 -5.40
CA LEU A 207 15.17 -11.50 -4.94
C LEU A 207 15.03 -10.33 -3.95
N ASP A 208 15.95 -10.18 -3.00
CA ASP A 208 15.97 -9.06 -2.05
C ASP A 208 16.16 -7.70 -2.78
N ARG A 209 17.03 -7.66 -3.80
CA ARG A 209 17.17 -6.50 -4.68
C ARG A 209 15.87 -6.21 -5.42
N LEU A 210 15.25 -7.22 -6.03
CA LEU A 210 14.01 -7.08 -6.79
C LEU A 210 12.84 -6.60 -5.92
N ALA A 211 12.73 -7.10 -4.68
CA ALA A 211 11.72 -6.65 -3.71
C ALA A 211 11.87 -5.16 -3.37
N THR A 212 13.11 -4.64 -3.38
CA THR A 212 13.42 -3.25 -3.05
C THR A 212 13.00 -2.28 -4.16
N VAL A 213 13.10 -2.68 -5.43
CA VAL A 213 12.97 -1.77 -6.59
C VAL A 213 11.57 -1.62 -7.21
N TRP A 214 10.53 -2.26 -6.65
CA TRP A 214 9.12 -2.31 -7.14
C TRP A 214 8.91 -2.97 -8.51
N GLY A 215 9.80 -2.73 -9.46
CA GLY A 215 9.95 -3.47 -10.71
C GLY A 215 11.37 -3.28 -11.24
N GLY A 216 11.95 -4.31 -11.84
CA GLY A 216 13.33 -4.27 -12.34
C GLY A 216 13.52 -5.01 -13.65
N ASP A 217 14.17 -4.33 -14.60
CA ASP A 217 14.78 -4.96 -15.75
C ASP A 217 16.14 -5.59 -15.37
N ARG A 218 16.74 -6.33 -16.31
CA ARG A 218 18.02 -7.01 -16.09
C ARG A 218 19.14 -6.04 -15.72
N GLU A 219 19.14 -4.85 -16.31
CA GLU A 219 20.18 -3.84 -16.08
C GLU A 219 20.08 -3.19 -14.69
N LEU A 220 18.87 -2.95 -14.18
CA LEU A 220 18.68 -2.40 -12.83
C LEU A 220 19.11 -3.40 -11.75
N LEU A 221 18.88 -4.69 -12.00
CA LEU A 221 19.25 -5.75 -11.06
C LEU A 221 20.73 -6.13 -11.14
N ASP A 222 21.42 -5.78 -12.23
CA ASP A 222 22.82 -6.13 -12.49
C ASP A 222 23.08 -7.65 -12.45
N GLU A 223 22.18 -8.42 -13.07
CA GLU A 223 22.22 -9.89 -13.03
C GLU A 223 22.47 -10.51 -14.42
N SER A 224 22.93 -11.76 -14.39
CA SER A 224 23.02 -12.58 -15.61
C SER A 224 21.64 -12.82 -16.22
N ARG A 225 21.63 -13.09 -17.53
CA ARG A 225 20.39 -13.40 -18.26
C ARG A 225 19.72 -14.64 -17.68
N GLU A 226 20.49 -15.67 -17.37
CA GLU A 226 20.01 -16.93 -16.83
C GLU A 226 19.34 -16.70 -15.47
N LEU A 227 19.96 -15.90 -14.59
CA LEU A 227 19.40 -15.57 -13.28
C LEU A 227 18.12 -14.73 -13.40
N PHE A 228 18.09 -13.75 -14.30
CA PHE A 228 16.88 -12.95 -14.56
C PHE A 228 15.71 -13.79 -15.08
N GLU A 229 15.94 -14.64 -16.09
CA GLU A 229 14.90 -15.51 -16.66
C GLU A 229 14.36 -16.50 -15.62
N SER A 230 15.24 -17.04 -14.78
CA SER A 230 14.87 -17.98 -13.73
C SER A 230 14.16 -17.32 -12.54
N LEU A 231 14.50 -16.09 -12.16
CA LEU A 231 13.68 -15.29 -11.22
C LEU A 231 12.27 -15.12 -11.76
N GLY A 232 12.11 -14.81 -13.05
CA GLY A 232 10.80 -14.69 -13.71
C GLY A 232 9.93 -15.95 -13.68
N ARG A 233 10.51 -17.11 -13.33
CA ARG A 233 9.77 -18.39 -13.18
C ARG A 233 9.24 -18.62 -11.76
N LEU A 234 9.74 -17.89 -10.75
CA LEU A 234 9.27 -18.01 -9.37
C LEU A 234 7.80 -17.60 -9.24
N SER A 235 7.06 -18.31 -8.42
CA SER A 235 5.60 -18.13 -8.26
C SER A 235 5.21 -16.76 -7.68
N LEU A 236 6.09 -16.13 -6.91
CA LEU A 236 5.87 -14.80 -6.35
C LEU A 236 6.28 -13.67 -7.29
N ILE A 237 6.81 -13.98 -8.48
CA ILE A 237 7.27 -12.98 -9.45
C ILE A 237 6.22 -12.79 -10.55
N GLY A 238 5.78 -11.56 -10.71
CA GLY A 238 4.97 -11.08 -11.81
C GLY A 238 5.81 -10.38 -12.88
N ARG A 239 5.28 -10.30 -14.09
CA ARG A 239 5.82 -9.47 -15.19
C ARG A 239 5.02 -8.18 -15.27
N THR A 240 5.72 -7.07 -15.39
CA THR A 240 5.15 -5.72 -15.49
C THR A 240 5.78 -4.98 -16.65
N GLU A 241 5.22 -3.83 -17.00
CA GLU A 241 5.78 -2.92 -18.00
C GLU A 241 7.19 -2.43 -17.62
N LEU A 242 7.55 -2.47 -16.33
CA LEU A 242 8.85 -2.05 -15.80
C LEU A 242 9.84 -3.21 -15.59
N GLY A 243 9.49 -4.42 -16.03
CA GLY A 243 10.29 -5.64 -15.84
C GLY A 243 9.65 -6.63 -14.86
N LEU A 244 10.48 -7.39 -14.14
CA LEU A 244 10.01 -8.32 -13.11
C LEU A 244 9.62 -7.55 -11.85
N ALA A 245 8.61 -8.04 -11.13
CA ALA A 245 8.21 -7.49 -9.83
C ALA A 245 7.85 -8.61 -8.87
N VAL A 246 8.18 -8.44 -7.59
CA VAL A 246 7.66 -9.31 -6.53
C VAL A 246 6.22 -8.92 -6.25
N LEU A 247 5.33 -9.91 -6.23
CA LEU A 247 3.91 -9.72 -5.90
C LEU A 247 3.73 -9.43 -4.40
N GLU A 248 2.78 -8.56 -4.08
CA GLU A 248 2.35 -8.37 -2.68
C GLU A 248 1.59 -9.60 -2.18
N PRO A 249 1.69 -9.96 -0.89
CA PRO A 249 2.41 -9.27 0.19
C PRO A 249 3.92 -9.57 0.28
N PHE A 250 4.43 -10.51 -0.53
CA PHE A 250 5.80 -11.03 -0.40
C PHE A 250 6.84 -9.93 -0.55
N ARG A 251 6.59 -8.98 -1.45
CA ARG A 251 7.48 -7.86 -1.67
C ARG A 251 7.68 -7.06 -0.39
N SER A 252 6.59 -6.66 0.27
CA SER A 252 6.66 -5.89 1.50
C SER A 252 7.42 -6.62 2.60
N VAL A 253 7.19 -7.93 2.74
CA VAL A 253 7.88 -8.79 3.72
C VAL A 253 9.37 -8.94 3.40
N LEU A 254 9.73 -9.26 2.15
CA LEU A 254 11.13 -9.38 1.71
C LEU A 254 11.89 -8.05 1.87
N ARG A 255 11.26 -6.93 1.51
CA ARG A 255 11.87 -5.60 1.67
C ARG A 255 12.12 -5.26 3.14
N LEU A 256 11.15 -5.54 4.03
CA LEU A 256 11.31 -5.32 5.47
C LEU A 256 12.46 -6.16 6.04
N ALA A 257 12.56 -7.43 5.64
CA ALA A 257 13.66 -8.31 6.04
C ALA A 257 15.01 -7.83 5.49
N HIS A 258 15.09 -7.43 4.22
CA HIS A 258 16.32 -6.91 3.61
C HIS A 258 16.80 -5.63 4.30
N ARG A 259 15.88 -4.69 4.59
CA ARG A 259 16.19 -3.47 5.35
C ARG A 259 16.70 -3.78 6.75
N TRP A 260 16.12 -4.79 7.42
CA TRP A 260 16.51 -5.21 8.76
C TRP A 260 17.90 -5.85 8.78
N ARG A 261 18.16 -6.82 7.89
CA ARG A 261 19.43 -7.56 7.82
C ARG A 261 20.59 -6.69 7.35
N GLN A 262 20.35 -5.89 6.31
CA GLN A 262 21.40 -5.19 5.57
C GLN A 262 20.95 -3.77 5.20
N PRO A 263 20.78 -2.86 6.20
CA PRO A 263 20.23 -1.52 5.96
C PRO A 263 21.04 -0.73 4.93
N ALA A 264 22.38 -0.79 4.98
CA ALA A 264 23.24 -0.10 4.03
C ALA A 264 23.09 -0.63 2.59
N ALA A 265 23.01 -1.96 2.41
CA ALA A 265 22.82 -2.57 1.09
C ALA A 265 21.44 -2.23 0.52
N HIS A 266 20.40 -2.31 1.35
CA HIS A 266 19.05 -1.88 0.99
C HIS A 266 19.01 -0.42 0.52
N HIS A 267 19.65 0.51 1.24
CA HIS A 267 19.71 1.90 0.83
C HIS A 267 20.50 2.09 -0.47
N GLY A 268 21.61 1.36 -0.67
CA GLY A 268 22.38 1.39 -1.90
C GLY A 268 21.55 0.96 -3.12
N VAL A 269 20.79 -0.12 -3.00
CA VAL A 269 19.86 -0.59 -4.05
C VAL A 269 18.78 0.46 -4.33
N LEU A 270 18.18 1.02 -3.28
CA LEU A 270 17.14 2.03 -3.41
C LEU A 270 17.65 3.28 -4.14
N SER A 271 18.82 3.80 -3.76
CA SER A 271 19.44 4.97 -4.37
C SER A 271 19.76 4.75 -5.85
N ARG A 272 20.25 3.56 -6.22
CA ARG A 272 20.49 3.21 -7.63
C ARG A 272 19.19 3.16 -8.42
N ALA A 273 18.14 2.55 -7.84
CA ALA A 273 16.84 2.47 -8.47
C ALA A 273 16.21 3.85 -8.71
N VAL A 274 16.22 4.73 -7.72
CA VAL A 274 15.73 6.12 -7.85
C VAL A 274 16.49 6.84 -8.95
N THR A 275 17.83 6.74 -8.95
CA THR A 275 18.67 7.40 -9.95
C THR A 275 18.34 6.91 -11.37
N ARG A 276 18.21 5.59 -11.56
CA ARG A 276 17.86 5.02 -12.87
C ARG A 276 16.45 5.44 -13.30
N ARG A 277 15.47 5.38 -12.40
CA ARG A 277 14.07 5.74 -12.70
C ARG A 277 13.92 7.20 -13.09
N ARG A 278 14.64 8.12 -12.42
CA ARG A 278 14.67 9.54 -12.80
C ARG A 278 15.25 9.75 -14.21
N ARG A 279 16.33 9.05 -14.55
CA ARG A 279 16.90 9.12 -15.92
C ARG A 279 15.93 8.58 -16.97
N GLN A 280 15.27 7.45 -16.69
CA GLN A 280 14.26 6.88 -17.58
C GLN A 280 13.08 7.84 -17.75
N LEU A 281 12.57 8.40 -16.66
CA LEU A 281 11.45 9.34 -16.67
C LEU A 281 11.75 10.59 -17.52
N ALA A 282 12.96 11.15 -17.40
CA ALA A 282 13.39 12.32 -18.16
C ALA A 282 13.56 12.05 -19.66
N ALA A 283 13.82 10.79 -20.05
CA ALA A 283 14.06 10.40 -21.43
C ALA A 283 12.83 9.78 -22.12
N GLU A 284 11.76 9.48 -21.38
CA GLU A 284 10.62 8.69 -21.88
C GLU A 284 9.58 9.57 -22.60
N PRO A 285 9.43 9.49 -23.94
CA PRO A 285 8.43 10.28 -24.67
C PRO A 285 7.00 9.76 -24.50
N ASP A 286 6.78 8.46 -24.28
CA ASP A 286 5.45 7.89 -24.17
C ASP A 286 4.79 8.28 -22.83
N VAL A 287 3.59 8.87 -22.91
CA VAL A 287 2.89 9.38 -21.74
C VAL A 287 2.43 8.24 -20.83
N ALA A 288 1.97 7.12 -21.41
CA ALA A 288 1.52 5.97 -20.64
C ALA A 288 2.69 5.33 -19.87
N HIS A 289 3.81 5.07 -20.55
CA HIS A 289 5.01 4.55 -19.91
C HIS A 289 5.60 5.53 -18.88
N ARG A 290 5.53 6.83 -19.13
CA ARG A 290 5.98 7.84 -18.16
C ARG A 290 5.17 7.82 -16.87
N GLY A 291 3.85 7.69 -16.95
CA GLY A 291 2.99 7.53 -15.77
C GLY A 291 3.42 6.35 -14.90
N ARG A 292 3.82 5.25 -15.54
CA ARG A 292 4.32 4.04 -14.87
C ARG A 292 5.68 4.23 -14.23
N LEU A 293 6.58 4.93 -14.89
CA LEU A 293 7.87 5.30 -14.32
C LEU A 293 7.70 6.23 -13.11
N ALA A 294 6.74 7.16 -13.16
CA ALA A 294 6.39 8.02 -12.03
C ALA A 294 5.78 7.21 -10.87
N GLU A 295 4.84 6.29 -11.13
CA GLU A 295 4.31 5.33 -10.15
C GLU A 295 5.44 4.52 -9.50
N GLY A 296 6.30 3.93 -10.32
CA GLY A 296 7.45 3.16 -9.85
C GLY A 296 8.40 3.99 -9.00
N THR A 297 8.60 5.27 -9.34
CA THR A 297 9.44 6.19 -8.56
C THR A 297 8.79 6.54 -7.22
N MET A 298 7.48 6.81 -7.17
CA MET A 298 6.73 6.98 -5.92
C MET A 298 6.80 5.72 -5.06
N ALA A 299 6.75 4.53 -5.66
CA ALA A 299 6.90 3.27 -4.97
C ALA A 299 8.32 3.04 -4.40
N LEU A 300 9.29 3.90 -4.68
CA LEU A 300 10.60 3.89 -4.02
C LEU A 300 10.65 4.82 -2.80
N LEU A 301 9.63 5.67 -2.58
CA LEU A 301 9.56 6.49 -1.38
C LEU A 301 9.45 5.60 -0.14
N ASP A 302 10.34 5.83 0.82
CA ASP A 302 10.33 5.15 2.11
C ASP A 302 9.54 5.96 3.15
N HIS A 303 8.37 6.46 2.74
CA HIS A 303 7.46 7.19 3.63
C HIS A 303 6.29 6.28 4.05
N PRO A 304 6.03 6.06 5.35
CA PRO A 304 4.99 5.15 5.82
C PRO A 304 3.60 5.42 5.23
N VAL A 305 3.17 6.69 5.20
CA VAL A 305 1.85 7.06 4.65
C VAL A 305 1.76 6.75 3.15
N VAL A 306 2.79 7.06 2.37
CA VAL A 306 2.79 6.75 0.92
C VAL A 306 2.72 5.23 0.71
N ARG A 307 3.47 4.47 1.51
CA ARG A 307 3.43 3.00 1.47
C ARG A 307 2.06 2.47 1.84
N GLU A 308 1.47 2.91 2.94
CA GLU A 308 0.23 2.34 3.44
C GLU A 308 -0.99 2.71 2.59
N THR A 309 -0.98 3.88 1.97
CA THR A 309 -2.11 4.39 1.18
C THR A 309 -1.98 4.05 -0.31
N LEU A 310 -0.80 4.24 -0.92
CA LEU A 310 -0.61 4.00 -2.35
C LEU A 310 0.01 2.64 -2.66
N PHE A 311 0.76 2.01 -1.76
CA PHE A 311 1.45 0.74 -2.05
C PHE A 311 1.35 -0.27 -0.89
N PRO A 312 0.14 -0.55 -0.36
CA PRO A 312 -0.02 -1.43 0.79
C PRO A 312 0.44 -2.85 0.45
N ALA A 313 0.80 -3.61 1.48
CA ALA A 313 1.10 -5.03 1.39
C ALA A 313 -0.18 -5.86 1.15
N SER A 314 -1.01 -5.48 0.19
CA SER A 314 -2.26 -6.14 -0.18
C SER A 314 -2.32 -6.27 -1.69
N ALA A 315 -2.72 -7.43 -2.18
CA ALA A 315 -3.05 -7.57 -3.59
C ALA A 315 -4.29 -6.72 -3.93
N ALA A 316 -4.25 -6.02 -5.06
CA ALA A 316 -5.39 -5.28 -5.56
C ALA A 316 -6.15 -6.15 -6.55
N ASP A 317 -7.37 -6.53 -6.20
CA ASP A 317 -8.08 -7.58 -6.90
C ASP A 317 -9.47 -7.12 -7.36
N GLY A 318 -9.61 -6.89 -8.66
CA GLY A 318 -10.80 -6.25 -9.25
C GLY A 318 -10.47 -5.31 -10.40
N SER A 319 -11.43 -4.46 -10.78
CA SER A 319 -11.31 -3.46 -11.84
C SER A 319 -11.61 -2.05 -11.32
N ILE A 320 -11.07 -1.05 -12.02
CA ILE A 320 -11.44 0.36 -11.85
C ILE A 320 -12.11 0.80 -13.14
N GLU A 321 -13.31 1.37 -13.05
CA GLU A 321 -14.14 1.71 -14.21
C GLU A 321 -14.70 3.14 -14.06
N THR A 322 -14.96 3.80 -15.20
CA THR A 322 -15.81 5.01 -15.19
C THR A 322 -17.23 4.60 -14.81
N ALA A 323 -17.88 5.37 -13.94
CA ALA A 323 -19.28 5.15 -13.64
C ALA A 323 -20.17 5.32 -14.89
N ALA A 324 -21.17 4.46 -14.98
CA ALA A 324 -22.30 4.60 -15.90
C ALA A 324 -23.51 5.23 -15.19
N PRO A 325 -24.51 5.76 -15.92
CA PRO A 325 -25.73 6.31 -15.30
C PRO A 325 -26.46 5.33 -14.37
N ASP A 326 -26.41 4.03 -14.67
CA ASP A 326 -27.05 2.98 -13.87
C ASP A 326 -26.36 2.73 -12.51
N ASP A 327 -25.17 3.30 -12.30
CA ASP A 327 -24.41 3.14 -11.06
C ASP A 327 -24.78 4.15 -9.96
N ALA A 328 -25.78 5.01 -10.19
CA ALA A 328 -26.16 6.08 -9.27
C ALA A 328 -26.44 5.59 -7.84
N ASP A 329 -27.14 4.46 -7.71
CA ASP A 329 -27.48 3.85 -6.41
C ASP A 329 -26.23 3.32 -5.69
N ASP A 330 -25.33 2.64 -6.42
CA ASP A 330 -24.06 2.15 -5.90
C ASP A 330 -23.17 3.31 -5.40
N ILE A 331 -23.09 4.40 -6.19
CA ILE A 331 -22.37 5.62 -5.83
C ILE A 331 -22.96 6.25 -4.58
N GLY A 332 -24.28 6.40 -4.51
CA GLY A 332 -24.98 6.93 -3.34
C GLY A 332 -24.68 6.12 -2.07
N GLY A 333 -24.76 4.78 -2.17
CA GLY A 333 -24.45 3.87 -1.07
C GLY A 333 -23.00 3.98 -0.58
N LEU A 334 -22.04 4.03 -1.50
CA LEU A 334 -20.61 4.15 -1.16
C LEU A 334 -20.26 5.53 -0.59
N MET A 335 -20.84 6.61 -1.13
CA MET A 335 -20.66 7.96 -0.60
C MET A 335 -21.28 8.14 0.79
N HIS A 336 -22.42 7.48 1.05
CA HIS A 336 -23.02 7.43 2.38
C HIS A 336 -22.09 6.73 3.38
N GLN A 337 -21.46 5.61 3.00
CA GLN A 337 -20.47 4.94 3.84
C GLN A 337 -19.24 5.80 4.09
N TRP A 338 -18.73 6.48 3.05
CA TRP A 338 -17.62 7.44 3.17
C TRP A 338 -17.93 8.54 4.19
N ALA A 339 -19.12 9.16 4.09
CA ALA A 339 -19.55 10.19 5.02
C ALA A 339 -19.63 9.67 6.47
N ARG A 340 -20.21 8.47 6.67
CA ARG A 340 -20.30 7.84 7.99
C ARG A 340 -18.93 7.55 8.59
N GLN A 341 -18.01 6.98 7.80
CA GLN A 341 -16.66 6.68 8.27
C GLN A 341 -15.85 7.95 8.55
N GLY A 342 -16.07 9.01 7.76
CA GLY A 342 -15.41 10.30 7.93
C GLY A 342 -16.00 11.19 9.03
N GLY A 343 -17.08 10.77 9.70
CA GLY A 343 -17.79 11.59 10.67
C GLY A 343 -18.45 12.84 10.07
N MET A 344 -18.87 12.76 8.80
CA MET A 344 -19.46 13.87 8.04
C MET A 344 -21.00 13.84 8.13
N ASP A 345 -21.64 14.99 7.88
CA ASP A 345 -23.10 15.08 7.76
C ASP A 345 -23.58 14.34 6.50
N THR A 346 -24.19 13.16 6.69
CA THR A 346 -24.59 12.28 5.58
C THR A 346 -25.60 12.95 4.66
N ARG A 347 -26.56 13.71 5.20
CA ARG A 347 -27.59 14.41 4.40
C ARG A 347 -26.98 15.49 3.52
N ARG A 348 -25.96 16.18 4.03
CA ARG A 348 -25.24 17.20 3.26
C ARG A 348 -24.40 16.56 2.16
N THR A 349 -23.70 15.46 2.46
CA THR A 349 -22.96 14.70 1.45
C THR A 349 -23.88 14.15 0.37
N GLU A 350 -25.03 13.58 0.72
CA GLU A 350 -26.04 13.09 -0.24
C GLU A 350 -26.46 14.21 -1.20
N ARG A 351 -26.80 15.41 -0.70
CA ARG A 351 -27.14 16.56 -1.57
C ARG A 351 -26.00 16.98 -2.50
N MET A 352 -24.75 16.86 -2.06
CA MET A 352 -23.58 17.16 -2.90
C MET A 352 -23.42 16.11 -4.00
N VAL A 353 -23.55 14.83 -3.65
CA VAL A 353 -23.48 13.71 -4.61
C VAL A 353 -24.59 13.79 -5.64
N ASP A 354 -25.83 14.05 -5.24
CA ASP A 354 -26.97 14.24 -6.14
C ASP A 354 -26.74 15.37 -7.14
N ARG A 355 -26.00 16.40 -6.72
CA ARG A 355 -25.62 17.50 -7.61
C ARG A 355 -24.51 17.07 -8.57
N TRP A 356 -23.46 16.41 -8.08
CA TRP A 356 -22.36 15.92 -8.90
C TRP A 356 -22.83 14.92 -9.96
N LEU A 357 -23.69 13.97 -9.59
CA LEU A 357 -24.29 13.01 -10.52
C LEU A 357 -25.15 13.68 -11.58
N ARG A 358 -25.86 14.77 -11.26
CA ARG A 358 -26.65 15.52 -12.25
C ARG A 358 -25.78 16.34 -13.20
N ASP A 359 -24.70 16.93 -12.70
CA ASP A 359 -23.83 17.81 -13.49
C ASP A 359 -22.84 17.01 -14.37
N ASP A 360 -22.31 15.90 -13.86
CA ASP A 360 -21.36 15.02 -14.56
C ASP A 360 -21.36 13.59 -13.95
N PRO A 361 -22.23 12.66 -14.41
CA PRO A 361 -22.21 11.26 -13.98
C PRO A 361 -20.87 10.57 -14.26
N THR A 362 -20.18 10.97 -15.34
CA THR A 362 -18.88 10.40 -15.72
C THR A 362 -17.74 10.89 -14.84
N GLY A 363 -18.01 11.87 -13.96
CA GLY A 363 -17.11 12.35 -12.93
C GLY A 363 -16.92 11.38 -11.76
N PHE A 364 -17.42 10.15 -11.84
CA PHE A 364 -17.16 9.12 -10.83
C PHE A 364 -16.35 7.95 -11.41
N ARG A 365 -15.45 7.42 -10.58
CA ARG A 365 -14.75 6.17 -10.81
C ARG A 365 -15.20 5.16 -9.76
N LEU A 366 -15.45 3.94 -10.17
CA LEU A 366 -15.84 2.84 -9.29
C LEU A 366 -14.75 1.77 -9.25
N ALA A 367 -14.43 1.32 -8.05
CA ALA A 367 -13.68 0.10 -7.84
C ALA A 367 -14.66 -1.06 -7.71
N ARG A 368 -14.58 -2.03 -8.62
CA ARG A 368 -15.36 -3.26 -8.57
C ARG A 368 -14.49 -4.42 -8.12
N ASP A 369 -15.04 -5.26 -7.24
CA ASP A 369 -14.39 -6.50 -6.85
C ASP A 369 -14.42 -7.54 -7.99
N ARG A 370 -13.86 -8.74 -7.75
CA ARG A 370 -13.90 -9.85 -8.72
C ARG A 370 -15.31 -10.29 -9.11
N ASP A 371 -16.29 -10.08 -8.24
CA ASP A 371 -17.68 -10.45 -8.48
C ASP A 371 -18.44 -9.35 -9.25
N GLY A 372 -17.75 -8.27 -9.65
CA GLY A 372 -18.31 -7.12 -10.37
C GLY A 372 -19.07 -6.14 -9.47
N ARG A 373 -19.03 -6.31 -8.15
CA ARG A 373 -19.75 -5.44 -7.20
C ARG A 373 -18.96 -4.18 -6.95
N ALA A 374 -19.63 -3.02 -6.98
CA ALA A 374 -19.01 -1.76 -6.60
C ALA A 374 -18.67 -1.77 -5.10
N VAL A 375 -17.38 -1.69 -4.78
CA VAL A 375 -16.87 -1.69 -3.40
C VAL A 375 -16.08 -0.41 -3.09
N GLY A 376 -15.82 0.44 -4.06
CA GLY A 376 -15.17 1.73 -3.86
C GLY A 376 -15.61 2.76 -4.87
N VAL A 377 -15.47 4.03 -4.51
CA VAL A 377 -15.88 5.19 -5.31
C VAL A 377 -14.86 6.31 -5.17
N MET A 378 -14.70 7.06 -6.24
CA MET A 378 -13.92 8.30 -6.26
C MET A 378 -14.66 9.35 -7.10
N GLY A 379 -14.88 10.52 -6.52
CA GLY A 379 -15.51 11.67 -7.19
C GLY A 379 -14.44 12.60 -7.77
N LEU A 380 -14.36 12.62 -9.10
CA LEU A 380 -13.47 13.41 -9.94
C LEU A 380 -14.29 14.37 -10.81
N VAL A 381 -14.45 15.60 -10.35
CA VAL A 381 -15.23 16.60 -11.07
C VAL A 381 -14.30 17.35 -12.05
N HIS A 382 -14.65 17.33 -13.33
CA HIS A 382 -13.95 18.13 -14.35
C HIS A 382 -14.21 19.61 -14.14
N ALA A 383 -13.17 20.42 -14.29
CA ALA A 383 -13.30 21.86 -14.32
C ALA A 383 -13.99 22.33 -15.60
N ALA A 384 -15.26 22.75 -15.50
CA ALA A 384 -16.01 23.31 -16.61
C ALA A 384 -17.07 24.29 -16.09
N ASP A 385 -17.54 25.23 -16.92
CA ASP A 385 -18.55 26.23 -16.52
C ASP A 385 -19.79 25.58 -15.88
N ARG A 386 -20.22 24.43 -16.41
CA ARG A 386 -21.37 23.67 -15.91
C ARG A 386 -21.15 23.05 -14.52
N THR A 387 -19.91 22.78 -14.14
CA THR A 387 -19.55 22.12 -12.87
C THR A 387 -19.03 23.09 -11.82
N VAL A 388 -18.75 24.36 -12.16
CA VAL A 388 -18.22 25.37 -11.21
C VAL A 388 -19.06 25.43 -9.94
N GLY A 389 -20.39 25.45 -10.08
CA GLY A 389 -21.27 25.49 -8.92
C GLY A 389 -21.17 24.25 -8.02
N SER A 390 -20.74 23.12 -8.56
CA SER A 390 -20.50 21.87 -7.81
C SER A 390 -19.13 21.83 -7.13
N MET A 391 -18.14 22.57 -7.65
CA MET A 391 -16.78 22.66 -7.08
C MET A 391 -16.62 23.83 -6.10
N GLU A 392 -17.36 24.93 -6.28
CA GLU A 392 -17.28 26.12 -5.42
C GLU A 392 -17.41 25.76 -3.93
N PRO A 393 -18.33 24.88 -3.48
CA PRO A 393 -18.40 24.54 -2.07
C PRO A 393 -17.11 23.89 -1.54
N LEU A 394 -16.40 23.14 -2.38
CA LEU A 394 -15.16 22.44 -2.03
C LEU A 394 -13.93 23.35 -2.00
N LEU A 395 -13.93 24.41 -2.81
CA LEU A 395 -12.77 25.28 -3.03
C LEU A 395 -12.92 26.68 -2.43
N GLN A 396 -14.16 27.17 -2.32
CA GLN A 396 -14.56 28.44 -1.72
C GLN A 396 -13.69 29.61 -2.21
N GLN A 397 -12.99 30.30 -1.31
CA GLN A 397 -12.16 31.46 -1.64
C GLN A 397 -10.98 31.15 -2.58
N HIS A 398 -10.70 29.87 -2.85
CA HIS A 398 -9.64 29.43 -3.76
C HIS A 398 -10.15 29.10 -5.16
N THR A 399 -11.49 29.15 -5.38
CA THR A 399 -12.14 28.77 -6.64
C THR A 399 -11.57 29.55 -7.81
N ASP A 400 -11.62 30.89 -7.79
CA ASP A 400 -11.18 31.71 -8.92
C ASP A 400 -9.70 31.51 -9.28
N ARG A 401 -8.85 31.28 -8.27
CA ARG A 401 -7.40 31.04 -8.49
C ARG A 401 -7.14 29.69 -9.15
N LEU A 402 -7.81 28.64 -8.67
CA LEU A 402 -7.60 27.26 -9.12
C LEU A 402 -8.34 26.94 -10.41
N MET A 403 -9.45 27.65 -10.66
CA MET A 403 -10.33 27.46 -11.81
C MET A 403 -10.10 28.49 -12.93
N GLY A 404 -9.53 29.66 -12.61
CA GLY A 404 -9.28 30.75 -13.55
C GLY A 404 -8.09 30.53 -14.52
N GLY A 405 -7.39 29.39 -14.41
CA GLY A 405 -6.42 28.93 -15.41
C GLY A 405 -7.09 28.39 -16.68
N GLN A 406 -6.38 27.64 -17.54
CA GLN A 406 -7.02 26.95 -18.68
C GLN A 406 -8.06 25.95 -18.16
N PRO A 407 -9.38 26.23 -18.23
CA PRO A 407 -10.40 25.49 -17.49
C PRO A 407 -10.47 24.02 -17.91
N THR A 408 -10.14 23.75 -19.18
CA THR A 408 -10.26 22.44 -19.82
C THR A 408 -9.21 21.41 -19.37
N ARG A 409 -8.31 21.75 -18.43
CA ARG A 409 -7.24 20.86 -17.96
C ARG A 409 -7.12 20.81 -16.43
N SER A 410 -8.22 20.96 -15.70
CA SER A 410 -8.23 20.76 -14.24
C SER A 410 -9.25 19.71 -13.79
N LEU A 411 -8.87 18.93 -12.80
CA LEU A 411 -9.69 17.92 -12.12
C LEU A 411 -9.70 18.20 -10.63
N VAL A 412 -10.88 18.10 -10.01
CA VAL A 412 -11.07 18.23 -8.57
C VAL A 412 -11.44 16.89 -7.96
N LEU A 413 -10.59 16.36 -7.09
CA LEU A 413 -10.89 15.22 -6.25
C LEU A 413 -11.65 15.69 -5.00
N GLY A 414 -12.95 15.37 -4.95
CA GLY A 414 -13.84 15.75 -3.83
C GLY A 414 -14.10 14.62 -2.83
N ALA A 415 -13.90 13.37 -3.23
CA ALA A 415 -14.07 12.20 -2.37
C ALA A 415 -13.34 10.98 -2.93
N ALA A 416 -12.80 10.13 -2.04
CA ALA A 416 -12.28 8.81 -2.39
C ALA A 416 -12.54 7.85 -1.21
N TYR A 417 -13.11 6.68 -1.51
CA TYR A 417 -13.48 5.69 -0.51
C TYR A 417 -13.41 4.28 -1.08
N CYS A 418 -12.75 3.38 -0.37
CA CYS A 418 -12.86 1.95 -0.58
C CYS A 418 -12.38 1.25 0.70
N PRO A 419 -13.15 0.34 1.31
CA PRO A 419 -12.76 -0.35 2.52
C PRO A 419 -11.66 -1.40 2.26
N ASP A 420 -11.58 -1.93 1.04
CA ASP A 420 -10.48 -2.81 0.63
C ASP A 420 -9.22 -1.97 0.34
N ARG A 421 -8.16 -2.19 1.12
CA ARG A 421 -6.92 -1.39 1.02
C ARG A 421 -6.21 -1.55 -0.32
N GLY A 422 -6.23 -2.75 -0.91
CA GLY A 422 -5.58 -3.03 -2.18
C GLY A 422 -6.29 -2.31 -3.33
N LEU A 423 -7.61 -2.42 -3.39
CA LEU A 423 -8.44 -1.70 -4.36
C LEU A 423 -8.44 -0.20 -4.14
N HIS A 424 -8.44 0.27 -2.88
CA HIS A 424 -8.31 1.68 -2.56
C HIS A 424 -7.02 2.27 -3.11
N ALA A 425 -5.89 1.61 -2.86
CA ALA A 425 -4.61 2.02 -3.39
C ALA A 425 -4.60 2.01 -4.92
N ARG A 426 -5.20 0.99 -5.55
CA ARG A 426 -5.33 0.92 -7.01
C ARG A 426 -6.17 2.07 -7.58
N LEU A 427 -7.28 2.43 -6.93
CA LEU A 427 -8.14 3.56 -7.31
C LEU A 427 -7.37 4.89 -7.30
N LEU A 428 -6.53 5.12 -6.28
CA LEU A 428 -5.67 6.31 -6.21
C LEU A 428 -4.54 6.30 -7.24
N ARG A 429 -3.93 5.15 -7.51
CA ARG A 429 -2.90 5.03 -8.56
C ARG A 429 -3.50 5.19 -9.96
N ASP A 430 -4.73 4.72 -10.17
CA ASP A 430 -5.49 4.94 -11.40
C ASP A 430 -5.75 6.44 -11.63
N LEU A 431 -6.16 7.18 -10.59
CA LEU A 431 -6.24 8.65 -10.65
C LEU A 431 -4.91 9.28 -11.08
N LEU A 432 -3.81 8.89 -10.46
CA LEU A 432 -2.48 9.44 -10.78
C LEU A 432 -2.10 9.16 -12.24
N HIS A 433 -2.35 7.95 -12.75
CA HIS A 433 -2.16 7.66 -14.17
C HIS A 433 -3.07 8.50 -15.05
N HIS A 434 -4.33 8.68 -14.67
CA HIS A 434 -5.28 9.47 -15.44
C HIS A 434 -4.83 10.93 -15.56
N VAL A 435 -4.40 11.57 -14.47
CA VAL A 435 -3.96 12.98 -14.51
C VAL A 435 -2.64 13.15 -15.25
N MET A 436 -1.71 12.18 -15.16
CA MET A 436 -0.45 12.18 -15.91
C MET A 436 -0.69 11.95 -17.41
N ALA A 437 -1.53 10.98 -17.76
CA ALA A 437 -1.88 10.65 -19.15
C ALA A 437 -2.51 11.84 -19.90
N ASN A 438 -3.28 12.66 -19.19
CA ASN A 438 -4.02 13.78 -19.77
C ASN A 438 -3.37 15.14 -19.52
N SER A 439 -2.20 15.20 -18.86
CA SER A 439 -1.50 16.46 -18.51
C SER A 439 -2.41 17.45 -17.77
N VAL A 440 -3.05 16.96 -16.71
CA VAL A 440 -4.09 17.67 -15.96
C VAL A 440 -3.56 18.20 -14.63
N LEU A 441 -4.00 19.41 -14.24
CA LEU A 441 -3.86 19.93 -12.90
C LEU A 441 -4.85 19.22 -11.96
N LEU A 442 -4.32 18.42 -11.03
CA LEU A 442 -5.13 17.80 -9.98
C LEU A 442 -5.23 18.73 -8.78
N THR A 443 -6.45 19.06 -8.39
CA THR A 443 -6.77 19.75 -7.14
C THR A 443 -7.46 18.76 -6.20
N VAL A 444 -7.05 18.73 -4.93
CA VAL A 444 -7.63 17.87 -3.91
C VAL A 444 -8.13 18.74 -2.77
N SER A 445 -9.40 18.59 -2.40
CA SER A 445 -9.99 19.18 -1.20
C SER A 445 -10.32 18.06 -0.23
N THR A 446 -9.71 18.07 0.96
CA THR A 446 -9.89 16.96 1.90
C THR A 446 -9.86 17.40 3.37
N PRO A 447 -10.83 16.96 4.19
CA PRO A 447 -10.82 17.15 5.64
C PRO A 447 -10.08 16.02 6.39
N SER A 448 -9.54 15.03 5.65
CA SER A 448 -8.90 13.84 6.23
C SER A 448 -7.42 14.10 6.53
N PRO A 449 -6.98 14.05 7.80
CA PRO A 449 -5.57 14.21 8.16
C PRO A 449 -4.65 13.19 7.49
N HIS A 450 -5.16 11.98 7.23
CA HIS A 450 -4.40 10.94 6.56
C HIS A 450 -4.10 11.32 5.10
N TYR A 451 -5.08 11.89 4.37
CA TYR A 451 -4.83 12.37 3.01
C TYR A 451 -4.01 13.65 2.97
N GLN A 452 -4.18 14.56 3.93
CA GLN A 452 -3.31 15.74 4.07
C GLN A 452 -1.84 15.30 4.19
N GLN A 453 -1.55 14.37 5.10
CA GLN A 453 -0.20 13.80 5.24
C GLN A 453 0.30 13.14 3.95
N LEU A 454 -0.55 12.42 3.22
CA LEU A 454 -0.18 11.83 1.93
C LEU A 454 0.23 12.92 0.93
N LEU A 455 -0.59 13.95 0.76
CA LEU A 455 -0.38 15.04 -0.20
C LEU A 455 0.87 15.86 0.15
N THR A 456 1.10 16.15 1.44
CA THR A 456 2.34 16.77 1.92
C THR A 456 3.55 15.89 1.64
N SER A 457 3.46 14.57 1.89
CA SER A 457 4.56 13.63 1.63
C SER A 457 4.92 13.58 0.14
N LEU A 458 3.90 13.72 -0.72
CA LEU A 458 4.05 13.82 -2.17
C LEU A 458 4.38 15.24 -2.66
N HIS A 459 4.60 16.21 -1.76
CA HIS A 459 4.98 17.59 -2.09
C HIS A 459 4.00 18.30 -3.03
N PHE A 460 2.71 18.06 -2.86
CA PHE A 460 1.65 18.85 -3.50
C PHE A 460 1.70 20.29 -2.96
N HIS A 461 1.31 21.25 -3.79
CA HIS A 461 1.26 22.66 -3.38
C HIS A 461 0.04 22.91 -2.50
N GLU A 462 0.26 23.39 -1.28
CA GLU A 462 -0.78 23.69 -0.30
C GLU A 462 -1.30 25.13 -0.49
N HIS A 463 -2.63 25.29 -0.54
CA HIS A 463 -3.31 26.59 -0.65
C HIS A 463 -3.92 27.06 0.68
N GLY A 464 -3.94 26.19 1.69
CA GLY A 464 -4.55 26.42 2.99
C GLY A 464 -5.95 25.82 3.11
N THR A 465 -6.70 26.26 4.12
CA THR A 465 -8.04 25.75 4.43
C THR A 465 -9.14 26.54 3.72
N THR A 466 -10.29 25.89 3.55
CA THR A 466 -11.57 26.53 3.22
C THR A 466 -12.05 27.44 4.35
N ALA A 467 -12.92 28.41 4.06
CA ALA A 467 -13.52 29.27 5.08
C ALA A 467 -14.49 28.50 5.97
N ASP A 468 -15.32 27.64 5.39
CA ASP A 468 -16.36 26.87 6.06
C ASP A 468 -16.07 25.37 6.10
N ASP A 469 -16.53 24.71 7.16
CA ASP A 469 -16.62 23.25 7.22
C ASP A 469 -17.78 22.75 6.34
N VAL A 470 -17.45 22.45 5.09
CA VAL A 470 -18.36 21.96 4.06
C VAL A 470 -19.01 20.65 4.47
N TYR A 471 -18.29 19.80 5.20
CA TYR A 471 -18.74 18.46 5.55
C TYR A 471 -19.39 18.38 6.94
N ARG A 472 -19.31 19.46 7.73
CA ARG A 472 -19.75 19.52 9.15
C ARG A 472 -19.13 18.42 10.02
N CYS A 473 -17.89 18.07 9.73
CA CYS A 473 -17.14 17.06 10.47
C CYS A 473 -16.25 17.65 11.59
N GLY A 474 -16.36 18.95 11.86
CA GLY A 474 -15.54 19.70 12.81
C GLY A 474 -14.18 20.11 12.25
N ARG A 475 -13.95 19.94 10.93
CA ARG A 475 -12.66 20.21 10.28
C ARG A 475 -12.88 20.93 8.96
N LYS A 476 -12.14 22.01 8.74
CA LYS A 476 -12.15 22.72 7.46
C LYS A 476 -11.28 21.94 6.47
N PRO A 477 -11.80 21.58 5.29
CA PRO A 477 -10.97 20.98 4.24
C PRO A 477 -9.75 21.83 3.92
N GLU A 478 -8.61 21.16 3.75
CA GLU A 478 -7.41 21.76 3.18
C GLU A 478 -7.35 21.47 1.68
N ILE A 479 -6.80 22.43 0.94
CA ILE A 479 -6.74 22.39 -0.52
C ILE A 479 -5.29 22.26 -0.97
N TYR A 480 -5.08 21.26 -1.84
CA TYR A 480 -3.79 20.95 -2.43
C TYR A 480 -3.91 20.92 -3.95
N SER A 481 -2.83 21.24 -4.66
CA SER A 481 -2.78 21.05 -6.12
C SER A 481 -1.42 20.53 -6.59
N GLN A 482 -1.43 19.75 -7.67
CA GLN A 482 -0.22 19.36 -8.38
C GLN A 482 -0.47 19.34 -9.89
N ASP A 483 0.40 20.01 -10.64
CA ASP A 483 0.40 19.99 -12.09
C ASP A 483 1.12 18.73 -12.60
N PHE A 484 0.43 17.94 -13.43
CA PHE A 484 0.97 16.76 -14.08
C PHE A 484 1.21 16.96 -15.58
N GLY A 485 1.39 18.20 -16.03
CA GLY A 485 1.88 18.52 -17.35
C GLY A 485 3.24 17.87 -17.65
N HIS A 486 3.54 17.71 -18.95
CA HIS A 486 4.70 16.98 -19.47
C HIS A 486 6.02 17.31 -18.73
N ASP A 487 6.37 18.59 -18.63
CA ASP A 487 7.60 19.06 -17.97
C ASP A 487 7.46 19.09 -16.43
N ALA A 488 6.23 19.27 -15.93
CA ALA A 488 5.94 19.40 -14.52
C ALA A 488 6.09 18.08 -13.76
N ILE A 489 5.81 16.92 -14.38
CA ILE A 489 5.97 15.60 -13.75
C ILE A 489 7.43 15.36 -13.34
N THR A 490 8.38 15.64 -14.24
CA THR A 490 9.80 15.44 -13.96
C THR A 490 10.26 16.33 -12.81
N ALA A 491 9.93 17.63 -12.86
CA ALA A 491 10.24 18.57 -11.79
C ALA A 491 9.59 18.19 -10.45
N TRP A 492 8.37 17.66 -10.47
CA TRP A 492 7.69 17.17 -9.27
C TRP A 492 8.40 15.94 -8.68
N VAL A 493 8.75 14.96 -9.50
CA VAL A 493 9.47 13.75 -9.06
C VAL A 493 10.87 14.08 -8.52
N GLU A 494 11.51 15.13 -9.03
CA GLU A 494 12.78 15.63 -8.49
C GLU A 494 12.66 16.20 -7.07
N ARG A 495 11.52 16.83 -6.75
CA ARG A 495 11.23 17.37 -5.40
C ARG A 495 10.91 16.29 -4.36
N LEU A 496 10.56 15.07 -4.77
CA LEU A 496 10.21 14.00 -3.84
C LEU A 496 11.42 13.57 -2.99
N PRO A 497 11.23 13.32 -1.68
CA PRO A 497 12.32 13.08 -0.74
C PRO A 497 12.79 11.63 -0.80
N PHE A 498 13.87 11.38 -1.53
CA PHE A 498 14.55 10.07 -1.55
C PHE A 498 15.83 10.15 -0.72
N GLY A 499 15.89 9.42 0.40
CA GLY A 499 17.07 9.42 1.28
C GLY A 499 16.73 9.11 2.73
N LEU A 500 17.77 8.93 3.55
CA LEU A 500 17.68 8.54 4.97
C LEU A 500 16.77 9.48 5.77
N ARG A 501 15.55 9.04 6.05
CA ARG A 501 14.90 9.33 7.33
C ARG A 501 15.03 8.07 8.18
N THR A 502 16.02 8.06 9.06
CA THR A 502 16.10 7.09 10.16
C THR A 502 14.79 7.17 10.96
N ALA A 503 14.18 6.01 11.20
CA ALA A 503 13.08 5.72 12.13
C ALA A 503 12.19 6.88 12.63
N GLY A 504 10.91 6.86 12.24
CA GLY A 504 9.83 7.69 12.81
C GLY A 504 9.77 9.14 12.30
N PRO A 505 8.59 9.79 12.33
CA PRO A 505 8.54 11.25 12.25
C PRO A 505 9.14 11.80 13.55
N SER A 506 10.44 12.12 13.53
CA SER A 506 11.09 12.86 14.61
C SER A 506 10.35 14.16 14.89
N ALA A 507 10.13 14.49 16.16
CA ALA A 507 9.62 15.79 16.58
C ALA A 507 10.47 16.91 15.96
N THR A 508 9.89 17.71 15.04
CA THR A 508 10.66 18.81 14.45
C THR A 508 10.75 19.97 15.44
N GLY A 509 11.81 20.78 15.38
CA GLY A 509 11.92 21.99 16.21
C GLY A 509 10.74 22.97 15.99
N ARG A 510 10.05 22.89 14.84
CA ARG A 510 8.82 23.63 14.60
C ARG A 510 7.67 23.12 15.48
N ASP A 511 7.45 21.80 15.51
CA ASP A 511 6.39 21.17 16.32
C ASP A 511 6.57 21.50 17.80
N VAL A 512 7.83 21.47 18.28
CA VAL A 512 8.21 21.87 19.64
C VAL A 512 7.92 23.35 19.89
N GLY A 513 8.25 24.23 18.93
CA GLY A 513 7.98 25.66 19.04
C GLY A 513 6.49 25.98 19.14
N GLU A 514 5.66 25.31 18.33
CA GLU A 514 4.20 25.45 18.37
C GLU A 514 3.63 24.91 19.70
N ALA A 515 4.11 23.76 20.18
CA ALA A 515 3.69 23.23 21.48
C ALA A 515 4.08 24.12 22.66
N LEU A 516 5.27 24.71 22.65
CA LEU A 516 5.70 25.68 23.67
C LEU A 516 4.85 26.96 23.64
N ALA A 517 4.42 27.42 22.47
CA ALA A 517 3.53 28.58 22.35
C ALA A 517 2.14 28.33 22.96
N HIS A 518 1.67 27.08 22.92
CA HIS A 518 0.36 26.64 23.41
C HIS A 518 0.44 25.87 24.73
N LEU A 519 1.54 25.99 25.50
CA LEU A 519 1.80 25.19 26.69
C LEU A 519 0.71 25.27 27.78
N SER A 520 -0.04 26.37 27.81
CA SER A 520 -1.14 26.59 28.77
C SER A 520 -2.50 26.07 28.28
N ASP A 521 -2.59 25.59 27.04
CA ASP A 521 -3.82 25.09 26.41
C ASP A 521 -3.78 23.55 26.35
N PRO A 522 -4.38 22.83 27.32
CA PRO A 522 -4.41 21.36 27.32
C PRO A 522 -5.16 20.79 26.12
N ALA A 523 -6.19 21.49 25.62
CA ALA A 523 -6.97 21.01 24.48
C ALA A 523 -6.16 21.08 23.19
N TRP A 524 -5.35 22.13 23.01
CA TRP A 524 -4.42 22.22 21.89
C TRP A 524 -3.32 21.15 21.98
N LEU A 525 -2.70 20.99 23.16
CA LEU A 525 -1.62 20.01 23.38
C LEU A 525 -2.10 18.57 23.15
N ALA A 526 -3.37 18.26 23.46
CA ALA A 526 -3.98 16.96 23.19
C ALA A 526 -4.01 16.56 21.70
N HIS A 527 -3.80 17.51 20.79
CA HIS A 527 -3.74 17.30 19.35
C HIS A 527 -2.33 17.47 18.78
N SER A 528 -1.33 17.70 19.63
CA SER A 528 0.05 17.90 19.20
C SER A 528 0.63 16.60 18.58
N PRO A 529 1.36 16.68 17.46
CA PRO A 529 2.06 15.53 16.90
C PRO A 529 3.12 14.95 17.85
N LEU A 530 3.54 15.72 18.86
CA LEU A 530 4.52 15.32 19.89
C LEU A 530 3.98 14.33 20.93
N LEU A 531 2.68 14.01 20.91
CA LEU A 531 2.11 12.94 21.76
C LEU A 531 2.40 11.52 21.24
N ARG A 532 3.07 11.41 20.09
CA ARG A 532 3.49 10.14 19.49
C ARG A 532 4.78 9.60 20.09
N SER A 533 5.50 10.41 20.88
CA SER A 533 6.71 9.99 21.56
C SER A 533 6.38 9.12 22.78
N PRO A 534 7.14 8.05 23.05
CA PRO A 534 6.88 7.12 24.15
C PRO A 534 6.81 7.80 25.53
N GLY A 535 7.64 8.83 25.77
CA GLY A 535 7.67 9.59 27.01
C GLY A 535 6.54 10.61 27.23
N THR A 536 5.66 10.84 26.25
CA THR A 536 4.63 11.92 26.30
C THR A 536 3.23 11.45 25.90
N PRO A 537 2.68 10.37 26.50
CA PRO A 537 1.41 9.78 26.07
C PRO A 537 0.19 10.68 26.34
N THR A 538 0.31 11.69 27.20
CA THR A 538 -0.76 12.64 27.53
C THR A 538 -0.32 14.08 27.34
N ALA A 539 -1.30 14.99 27.18
CA ALA A 539 -1.04 16.44 27.12
C ALA A 539 -0.35 16.98 28.39
N GLU A 540 -0.56 16.33 29.54
CA GLU A 540 0.11 16.68 30.78
C GLU A 540 1.56 16.20 30.79
N ASP A 541 1.83 14.97 30.32
CA ASP A 541 3.18 14.43 30.19
C ASP A 541 4.00 15.23 29.17
N LEU A 542 3.40 15.59 28.03
CA LEU A 542 4.03 16.46 27.04
C LEU A 542 4.36 17.84 27.61
N ARG A 543 3.42 18.45 28.33
CA ARG A 543 3.64 19.74 28.99
C ARG A 543 4.80 19.66 29.99
N LYS A 544 4.84 18.58 30.79
CA LYS A 544 5.88 18.34 31.77
C LYS A 544 7.24 18.14 31.08
N ALA A 545 7.31 17.26 30.09
CA ALA A 545 8.54 16.97 29.35
C ALA A 545 9.11 18.22 28.65
N LEU A 546 8.26 19.07 28.06
CA LEU A 546 8.68 20.34 27.46
C LEU A 546 9.26 21.32 28.51
N ARG A 547 8.65 21.43 29.69
CA ARG A 547 9.16 22.29 30.77
C ARG A 547 10.48 21.76 31.32
N ASP A 548 10.53 20.47 31.63
CA ASP A 548 11.72 19.81 32.18
C ASP A 548 12.87 19.88 31.18
N GLY A 549 12.60 19.69 29.89
CA GLY A 549 13.59 19.84 28.82
C GLY A 549 14.13 21.26 28.69
N VAL A 550 13.27 22.28 28.75
CA VAL A 550 13.70 23.69 28.71
C VAL A 550 14.57 24.05 29.92
N CYS A 551 14.18 23.61 31.12
CA CYS A 551 14.98 23.82 32.33
C CYS A 551 16.33 23.09 32.25
N ALA A 552 16.34 21.82 31.84
CA ALA A 552 17.56 21.04 31.71
C ALA A 552 18.53 21.62 30.66
N LEU A 553 18.02 22.19 29.56
CA LEU A 553 18.85 22.93 28.62
C LEU A 553 19.43 24.20 29.25
N ALA A 554 18.61 24.95 30.00
CA ALA A 554 19.04 26.18 30.65
C ALA A 554 20.14 25.95 31.72
N ASP A 555 20.15 24.75 32.32
CA ASP A 555 21.12 24.29 33.32
C ASP A 555 22.30 23.49 32.72
N SER A 556 22.41 23.41 31.39
CA SER A 556 23.47 22.65 30.72
C SER A 556 24.86 23.23 30.95
N ASP A 557 25.87 22.36 31.13
CA ASP A 557 27.29 22.77 31.20
C ASP A 557 27.82 23.27 29.85
N THR A 558 27.16 22.90 28.75
CA THR A 558 27.49 23.40 27.42
C THR A 558 26.93 24.80 27.27
N ARG A 559 27.82 25.80 27.17
CA ARG A 559 27.44 27.22 27.02
C ARG A 559 26.40 27.46 25.92
N GLU A 560 26.53 26.78 24.78
CA GLU A 560 25.61 26.91 23.65
C GLU A 560 24.19 26.41 23.95
N ASP A 561 24.07 25.32 24.71
CA ASP A 561 22.80 24.73 25.11
C ASP A 561 22.16 25.53 26.25
N ALA A 562 22.98 25.98 27.21
CA ALA A 562 22.57 26.90 28.27
C ALA A 562 21.99 28.19 27.69
N GLU A 563 22.69 28.83 26.73
CA GLU A 563 22.19 30.03 26.04
C GLU A 563 20.86 29.75 25.30
N ALA A 564 20.73 28.59 24.66
CA ALA A 564 19.49 28.19 23.98
C ALA A 564 18.33 27.94 24.98
N GLY A 565 18.58 27.25 26.08
CA GLY A 565 17.62 27.00 27.16
C GLY A 565 17.16 28.29 27.83
N GLN A 566 18.08 29.22 28.11
CA GLN A 566 17.76 30.55 28.66
C GLN A 566 16.87 31.38 27.72
N ILE A 567 17.10 31.28 26.40
CA ILE A 567 16.21 31.91 25.40
C ILE A 567 14.81 31.31 25.48
N LEU A 568 14.68 29.98 25.47
CA LEU A 568 13.39 29.30 25.51
C LEU A 568 12.63 29.55 26.82
N LEU A 569 13.33 29.47 27.94
CA LEU A 569 12.82 29.75 29.28
C LEU A 569 12.22 31.16 29.35
N HIS A 570 12.96 32.18 28.91
CA HIS A 570 12.47 33.54 28.96
C HIS A 570 11.38 33.85 27.94
N TYR A 571 11.42 33.26 26.75
CA TYR A 571 10.46 33.55 25.69
C TYR A 571 9.13 32.82 25.88
N TYR A 572 9.15 31.52 26.22
CA TYR A 572 7.95 30.69 26.30
C TYR A 572 7.43 30.49 27.73
N LEU A 573 8.32 30.38 28.73
CA LEU A 573 7.94 30.15 30.14
C LEU A 573 7.96 31.43 30.99
N GLY A 574 8.56 32.50 30.47
CA GLY A 574 8.74 33.78 31.14
C GLY A 574 7.63 34.79 30.87
N ARG A 575 7.86 36.04 31.31
CA ARG A 575 6.97 37.16 31.00
C ARG A 575 7.05 37.50 29.51
N ARG A 576 5.91 37.87 28.90
CA ARG A 576 5.83 38.25 27.47
C ARG A 576 6.87 39.33 27.12
N GLN A 577 7.81 38.95 26.27
CA GLN A 577 8.87 39.82 25.74
C GLN A 577 9.01 39.57 24.24
N THR A 578 9.39 40.60 23.48
CA THR A 578 9.69 40.41 22.06
C THR A 578 11.07 39.80 21.88
N HIS A 579 11.29 39.09 20.76
CA HIS A 579 12.62 38.54 20.41
C HIS A 579 13.73 39.60 20.48
N GLN A 580 13.44 40.85 20.10
CA GLN A 580 14.42 41.96 20.13
C GLN A 580 14.75 42.42 21.56
N GLN A 581 13.78 42.42 22.46
CA GLN A 581 14.01 42.73 23.88
C GLN A 581 14.85 41.64 24.54
N LEU A 582 14.56 40.38 24.25
CA LEU A 582 15.27 39.25 24.83
C LEU A 582 16.71 39.13 24.31
N ALA A 583 16.93 39.32 23.00
CA ALA A 583 18.28 39.33 22.43
C ALA A 583 19.18 40.41 23.06
N ARG A 584 18.64 41.62 23.30
CA ARG A 584 19.37 42.71 23.98
C ARG A 584 19.71 42.36 25.42
N ARG A 585 18.76 41.77 26.15
CA ARG A 585 18.94 41.37 27.56
C ARG A 585 20.01 40.28 27.71
N LEU A 586 20.08 39.35 26.77
CA LEU A 586 21.07 38.27 26.77
C LEU A 586 22.41 38.69 26.13
N HIS A 587 22.58 39.95 25.75
CA HIS A 587 23.77 40.47 25.06
C HIS A 587 24.14 39.69 23.78
N LEU A 588 23.12 39.20 23.05
CA LEU A 588 23.29 38.42 21.82
C LEU A 588 23.01 39.27 20.57
N SER A 589 23.78 39.02 19.51
CA SER A 589 23.41 39.52 18.17
C SER A 589 22.10 38.88 17.72
N ARG A 590 21.34 39.55 16.85
CA ARG A 590 20.09 39.02 16.30
C ARG A 590 20.28 37.67 15.59
N ALA A 591 21.37 37.53 14.82
CA ALA A 591 21.69 36.29 14.12
C ALA A 591 22.02 35.15 15.09
N THR A 592 22.82 35.44 16.13
CA THR A 592 23.15 34.48 17.19
C THR A 592 21.91 34.05 17.95
N TYR A 593 21.01 34.98 18.27
CA TYR A 593 19.75 34.71 18.95
C TYR A 593 18.88 33.69 18.19
N PHE A 594 18.60 33.93 16.89
CA PHE A 594 17.77 33.01 16.12
C PHE A 594 18.44 31.65 15.87
N ARG A 595 19.78 31.63 15.75
CA ARG A 595 20.54 30.39 15.66
C ARG A 595 20.41 29.55 16.93
N ARG A 596 20.57 30.18 18.10
CA ARG A 596 20.43 29.53 19.42
C ARG A 596 18.98 29.11 19.71
N LEU A 597 18.00 29.92 19.29
CA LEU A 597 16.58 29.56 19.39
C LEU A 597 16.26 28.30 18.57
N ARG A 598 16.71 28.24 17.31
CA ARG A 598 16.50 27.06 16.45
C ARG A 598 17.20 25.83 17.02
N HIS A 599 18.46 25.98 17.43
CA HIS A 599 19.25 24.94 18.08
C HIS A 599 18.55 24.35 19.31
N GLY A 600 18.02 25.21 20.21
CA GLY A 600 17.29 24.74 21.39
C GLY A 600 15.99 23.99 21.06
N LEU A 601 15.24 24.45 20.06
CA LEU A 601 14.02 23.77 19.61
C LEU A 601 14.34 22.40 19.00
N ASP A 602 15.41 22.30 18.21
CA ASP A 602 15.84 21.05 17.60
C ASP A 602 16.35 20.05 18.66
N LEU A 603 17.09 20.51 19.68
CA LEU A 603 17.55 19.66 20.79
C LEU A 603 16.39 19.12 21.64
N LEU A 604 15.37 19.94 21.89
CA LEU A 604 14.16 19.48 22.58
C LEU A 604 13.41 18.42 21.76
N GLY A 605 13.31 18.59 20.44
CA GLY A 605 12.71 17.59 19.56
C GLY A 605 13.44 16.26 19.64
N GLN A 606 14.77 16.29 19.53
CA GLN A 606 15.61 15.08 19.66
C GLN A 606 15.47 14.39 21.02
N ARG A 607 15.35 15.17 22.11
CA ARG A 607 15.17 14.63 23.46
C ARG A 607 13.82 13.94 23.62
N LEU A 608 12.76 14.54 23.10
CA LEU A 608 11.42 13.94 23.10
C LEU A 608 11.34 12.67 22.24
N ASP A 609 12.24 12.49 21.28
CA ASP A 609 12.32 11.26 20.48
C ASP A 609 13.19 10.16 21.15
N ALA A 610 14.03 10.52 22.12
CA ALA A 610 14.96 9.62 22.78
C ALA A 610 14.41 9.00 24.08
N ASP A 611 13.41 9.63 24.69
CA ASP A 611 12.66 9.18 25.88
C ASP A 611 11.34 8.47 25.49
#